data_AF-A0A1F8P752-F1
#
_entry.id   AF-A0A1F8P752-F1
#
_cell.length_a   1.000
_cell.length_b   1.000
_cell.length_c   1.000
_cell.angle_alpha   90.00
_cell.angle_beta   90.00
_cell.angle_gamma   90.00
#
_symmetry.space_group_name_H-M   'P 1'
#
loop_
_entity.id
_entity.type
_entity.pdbx_description
1 polymer ?
#
loop_
_entity_poly.entity_id
_entity_poly.type
_entity_poly.pdbx_seq_one_letter_code
_entity_poly.pdbx_strand_id
1 'polypeptide(L)'
;MVQSNDVGAVTFEVKWLGEKNGNLQLKVEMNTHSVDLDGYDLGKLALLRDDAGKEYLPVFWDSPTGGHHREGVLTFQITDSENQYFNLIIRDVAGVEERTFHWELGAG
;
A
#
# COMPACT_ATOMS: atom_id res chain seq x y z
N MET A 1 -5.90 5.90 -9.90
CA MET A 1 -5.63 4.65 -10.64
C MET A 1 -5.66 3.49 -9.65
N VAL A 2 -6.24 2.35 -10.00
CA VAL A 2 -6.32 1.14 -9.14
C VAL A 2 -5.38 0.07 -9.71
N GLN A 3 -4.64 -0.60 -8.83
CA GLN A 3 -3.82 -1.78 -9.12
C GLN A 3 -4.33 -2.95 -8.28
N SER A 4 -4.29 -4.17 -8.80
CA SER A 4 -4.71 -5.36 -8.06
C SER A 4 -3.63 -6.44 -8.02
N ASN A 5 -3.65 -7.24 -6.96
CA ASN A 5 -2.78 -8.40 -6.80
C ASN A 5 -3.58 -9.53 -6.14
N ASP A 6 -3.74 -10.64 -6.85
CA ASP A 6 -4.48 -11.82 -6.38
C ASP A 6 -3.53 -13.00 -6.18
N VAL A 7 -2.67 -12.90 -5.17
CA VAL A 7 -1.63 -13.91 -4.86
C VAL A 7 -1.82 -14.43 -3.44
N GLY A 8 -1.68 -15.74 -3.30
CA GLY A 8 -1.91 -16.43 -2.04
C GLY A 8 -3.40 -16.49 -1.72
N ALA A 9 -3.74 -16.33 -0.44
CA ALA A 9 -5.12 -16.44 0.03
C ALA A 9 -5.85 -15.10 0.15
N VAL A 10 -5.23 -14.00 -0.29
CA VAL A 10 -5.73 -12.63 -0.11
C VAL A 10 -5.61 -11.87 -1.43
N THR A 11 -6.72 -11.30 -1.87
CA THR A 11 -6.77 -10.36 -2.99
C THR A 11 -6.60 -8.94 -2.45
N PHE A 12 -5.67 -8.20 -3.05
CA PHE A 12 -5.44 -6.78 -2.78
C PHE A 12 -5.93 -5.93 -3.93
N GLU A 13 -6.62 -4.84 -3.61
CA GLU A 13 -6.83 -3.71 -4.51
C GLU A 13 -6.26 -2.45 -3.86
N VAL A 14 -5.39 -1.75 -4.59
CA VAL A 14 -4.75 -0.53 -4.11
C VAL A 14 -5.06 0.60 -5.06
N LYS A 15 -5.65 1.66 -4.52
CA LYS A 15 -6.01 2.87 -5.25
C LYS A 15 -5.15 4.03 -4.79
N TRP A 16 -4.44 4.65 -5.72
CA TRP A 16 -3.80 5.93 -5.46
C TRP A 16 -4.86 7.04 -5.35
N LEU A 17 -4.90 7.69 -4.18
CA LEU A 17 -5.81 8.79 -3.86
C LEU A 17 -5.22 10.17 -4.19
N GLY A 18 -3.92 10.23 -4.48
CA GLY A 18 -3.18 11.45 -4.77
C GLY A 18 -2.10 11.74 -3.74
N GLU A 19 -1.45 12.89 -3.94
CA GLU A 19 -0.49 13.46 -3.01
C GLU A 19 -0.94 14.88 -2.65
N LYS A 20 -0.88 15.25 -1.36
CA LYS A 20 -1.17 16.60 -0.91
C LYS A 20 -0.24 17.01 0.22
N ASN A 21 0.49 18.11 0.04
CA ASN A 21 1.44 18.65 1.01
C ASN A 21 2.49 17.60 1.46
N GLY A 22 3.03 16.82 0.51
CA GLY A 22 3.98 15.73 0.79
C GLY A 22 3.34 14.48 1.41
N ASN A 23 2.01 14.42 1.56
CA ASN A 23 1.33 13.22 2.01
C ASN A 23 0.77 12.46 0.82
N LEU A 24 1.41 11.33 0.49
CA LEU A 24 0.91 10.39 -0.52
C LEU A 24 -0.05 9.41 0.16
N GLN A 25 -1.25 9.28 -0.41
CA GLN A 25 -2.32 8.45 0.16
C GLN A 25 -2.73 7.32 -0.77
N LEU A 26 -2.79 6.11 -0.22
CA LEU A 26 -3.20 4.89 -0.92
C LEU A 26 -4.35 4.25 -0.15
N LYS A 27 -5.50 4.06 -0.80
CA LYS A 27 -6.56 3.19 -0.28
C LYS A 27 -6.16 1.75 -0.56
N VAL A 28 -6.19 0.90 0.44
CA VAL A 28 -5.92 -0.53 0.33
C VAL A 28 -7.19 -1.28 0.73
N GLU A 29 -7.62 -2.21 -0.11
CA GLU A 29 -8.72 -3.14 0.14
C GLU A 29 -8.16 -4.56 0.07
N MET A 30 -8.43 -5.35 1.10
CA MET A 30 -7.99 -6.74 1.26
C MET A 30 -9.20 -7.64 1.43
N ASN A 31 -9.28 -8.68 0.61
CA ASN A 31 -10.37 -9.64 0.63
C ASN A 31 -9.81 -11.06 0.74
N THR A 32 -10.40 -11.88 1.62
CA THR A 32 -10.04 -13.29 1.78
C THR A 32 -11.24 -14.12 2.20
N HIS A 33 -11.14 -15.43 2.02
CA HIS A 33 -12.12 -16.41 2.48
C HIS A 33 -11.53 -17.42 3.48
N SER A 34 -10.29 -17.23 3.93
CA SER A 34 -9.55 -18.28 4.65
C SER A 34 -8.65 -17.82 5.79
N VAL A 35 -8.32 -16.53 5.88
CA VAL A 35 -7.48 -15.99 6.96
C VAL A 35 -8.15 -14.81 7.64
N ASP A 36 -7.77 -14.57 8.89
CA ASP A 36 -8.12 -13.35 9.60
C ASP A 36 -7.15 -12.22 9.23
N LEU A 37 -7.67 -11.09 8.74
CA LEU A 37 -6.88 -9.94 8.31
C LEU A 37 -6.59 -8.94 9.43
N ASP A 38 -7.22 -9.08 10.60
CA ASP A 38 -7.05 -8.13 11.71
C ASP A 38 -5.63 -8.19 12.31
N GLY A 39 -4.98 -9.35 12.18
CA GLY A 39 -3.58 -9.55 12.61
C GLY A 39 -2.53 -8.84 11.75
N TYR A 40 -2.87 -8.40 10.54
CA TYR A 40 -1.91 -7.72 9.64
C TYR A 40 -1.94 -6.20 9.85
N ASP A 41 -0.84 -5.66 10.35
CA ASP A 41 -0.66 -4.22 10.52
C ASP A 41 0.11 -3.64 9.34
N LEU A 42 -0.62 -3.10 8.35
CA LEU A 42 0.02 -2.50 7.17
C LEU A 42 0.86 -1.26 7.51
N GLY A 43 0.68 -0.63 8.67
CA GLY A 43 1.58 0.41 9.15
C GLY A 43 3.00 -0.09 9.42
N LYS A 44 3.19 -1.40 9.55
CA LYS A 44 4.49 -2.07 9.77
C LYS A 44 4.93 -2.95 8.60
N LEU A 45 3.96 -3.44 7.83
CA LEU A 45 4.20 -4.40 6.74
C LEU A 45 4.32 -3.74 5.37
N ALA A 46 3.97 -2.45 5.26
CA ALA A 46 4.11 -1.70 4.02
C ALA A 46 5.32 -0.76 4.03
N LEU A 47 5.86 -0.50 2.85
CA LEU A 47 6.79 0.59 2.59
C LEU A 47 6.54 1.16 1.19
N LEU A 48 6.85 2.44 1.00
CA LEU A 48 6.89 3.09 -0.30
C LEU A 48 8.35 3.18 -0.75
N ARG A 49 8.64 2.93 -2.02
CA ARG A 49 9.96 3.15 -2.62
C ARG A 49 9.83 4.05 -3.86
N ASP A 50 10.58 5.14 -3.92
CA ASP A 50 10.62 6.03 -5.08
C ASP A 50 11.60 5.54 -6.17
N ASP A 51 11.68 6.28 -7.27
CA ASP A 51 12.54 5.99 -8.42
C ASP A 51 14.04 6.18 -8.15
N ALA A 52 14.38 6.99 -7.14
CA ALA A 52 15.73 7.10 -6.60
C ALA A 52 16.10 5.93 -5.66
N GLY A 53 15.15 5.03 -5.37
CA GLY A 53 15.33 3.88 -4.49
C GLY A 53 15.25 4.21 -3.00
N LYS A 54 14.83 5.43 -2.64
CA LYS A 54 14.62 5.83 -1.26
C LYS A 54 13.30 5.28 -0.74
N GLU A 55 13.34 4.81 0.50
CA GLU A 55 12.23 4.14 1.16
C GLU A 55 11.55 5.05 2.19
N TYR A 56 10.23 4.98 2.24
CA TYR A 56 9.39 5.70 3.18
C TYR A 56 8.49 4.70 3.91
N LEU A 57 8.51 4.76 5.24
CA LEU A 57 7.55 4.01 6.06
C LEU A 57 6.21 4.76 6.13
N PRO A 58 5.08 4.05 6.27
CA PRO A 58 3.80 4.69 6.51
C PRO A 58 3.86 5.52 7.80
N VAL A 59 3.38 6.76 7.75
CA VAL A 59 3.18 7.57 8.96
C VAL A 59 1.82 7.28 9.60
N PHE A 60 0.88 6.73 8.83
CA PHE A 60 -0.45 6.37 9.32
C PHE A 60 -1.08 5.24 8.50
N TRP A 61 -1.74 4.31 9.20
CA TRP A 61 -2.61 3.28 8.63
C TRP A 61 -3.99 3.42 9.27
N ASP A 62 -4.91 4.06 8.55
CA ASP A 62 -6.28 4.26 9.01
C ASP A 62 -7.16 3.10 8.54
N SER A 63 -7.36 2.11 9.40
CA SER A 63 -8.13 0.91 9.05
C SER A 63 -8.88 0.37 10.25
N PRO A 64 -10.22 0.28 10.20
CA PRO A 64 -10.97 -0.46 11.19
C PRO A 64 -10.63 -1.97 11.11
N THR A 65 -11.01 -2.70 12.16
CA THR A 65 -11.05 -4.17 12.10
C THR A 65 -12.04 -4.61 11.03
N GLY A 66 -11.66 -5.59 10.24
CA GLY A 66 -12.43 -6.08 9.09
C GLY A 66 -12.59 -7.61 9.04
N GLY A 67 -11.83 -8.36 9.84
CA GLY A 67 -11.86 -9.83 9.81
C GLY A 67 -11.46 -10.37 8.43
N HIS A 68 -12.42 -10.87 7.64
CA HIS A 68 -12.17 -11.42 6.30
C HIS A 68 -12.18 -10.38 5.15
N HIS A 69 -12.68 -9.18 5.42
CA HIS A 69 -12.70 -8.07 4.47
C HIS A 69 -12.20 -6.83 5.19
N ARG A 70 -11.03 -6.32 4.81
CA ARG A 70 -10.41 -5.19 5.50
C ARG A 70 -9.97 -4.13 4.52
N GLU A 71 -10.33 -2.89 4.82
CA GLU A 71 -9.92 -1.73 4.04
C GLU A 71 -9.33 -0.64 4.93
N GLY A 72 -8.57 0.26 4.32
CA GLY A 72 -8.04 1.42 5.00
C GLY A 72 -7.20 2.31 4.09
N VAL A 73 -6.65 3.37 4.67
CA VAL A 73 -5.79 4.32 3.97
C VAL A 73 -4.39 4.31 4.58
N LEU A 74 -3.39 3.98 3.76
CA LEU A 74 -1.99 4.21 4.07
C LEU A 74 -1.64 5.65 3.70
N THR A 75 -0.98 6.35 4.62
CA THR A 75 -0.41 7.69 4.39
C THR A 75 1.10 7.63 4.55
N PHE A 76 1.81 8.14 3.56
CA PHE A 76 3.27 8.26 3.56
C PHE A 76 3.64 9.74 3.47
N GLN A 77 4.59 10.17 4.30
CA GLN A 77 5.18 11.49 4.17
C GLN A 77 6.40 11.41 3.24
N ILE A 78 6.21 11.82 1.99
CA ILE A 78 7.26 11.94 1.00
C ILE A 78 7.84 13.34 1.01
N THR A 79 9.14 13.42 0.75
CA THR A 79 9.92 14.68 0.82
C THR A 79 10.40 15.15 -0.53
N ASP A 80 10.20 14.34 -1.57
CA ASP A 80 10.59 14.66 -2.93
C ASP A 80 9.37 14.59 -3.84
N SER A 81 9.09 15.70 -4.52
CA SER A 81 7.96 15.84 -5.44
C SER A 81 8.35 15.61 -6.90
N GLU A 82 9.63 15.34 -7.19
CA GLU A 82 10.14 15.13 -8.55
C GLU A 82 10.22 13.66 -8.96
N ASN A 83 9.77 12.74 -8.10
CA ASN A 83 9.80 11.29 -8.37
C ASN A 83 9.02 10.97 -9.65
N GLN A 84 9.61 10.16 -10.53
CA GLN A 84 8.96 9.71 -11.78
C GLN A 84 7.98 8.57 -11.54
N TYR A 85 8.25 7.73 -10.54
CA TYR A 85 7.37 6.65 -10.14
C TYR A 85 7.53 6.33 -8.66
N PHE A 86 6.58 5.58 -8.12
CA PHE A 86 6.71 4.96 -6.82
C PHE A 86 6.17 3.53 -6.83
N ASN A 87 6.72 2.72 -5.93
CA ASN A 87 6.26 1.38 -5.63
C ASN A 87 5.69 1.34 -4.22
N LEU A 88 4.48 0.79 -4.05
CA LEU A 88 4.03 0.28 -2.75
C LEU A 88 4.47 -1.17 -2.65
N ILE A 89 5.19 -1.49 -1.59
CA ILE A 89 5.64 -2.85 -1.26
C ILE A 89 4.94 -3.27 0.02
N ILE A 90 4.24 -4.41 0.00
CA ILE A 90 3.55 -5.01 1.16
C ILE A 90 4.12 -6.39 1.40
N ARG A 91 4.56 -6.66 2.63
CA ARG A 91 5.27 -7.90 2.99
C ARG A 91 4.49 -8.78 3.95
N ASP A 92 4.80 -10.08 3.89
CA ASP A 92 4.42 -11.09 4.88
C ASP A 92 2.91 -11.18 5.21
N VAL A 93 2.06 -10.89 4.22
CA VAL A 93 0.61 -11.07 4.35
C VAL A 93 0.18 -12.40 3.75
N ALA A 94 -0.39 -13.28 4.58
CA ALA A 94 -0.91 -14.60 4.23
C ALA A 94 0.12 -15.51 3.53
N GLY A 95 1.35 -15.52 4.05
CA GLY A 95 2.44 -16.39 3.56
C GLY A 95 3.05 -15.97 2.23
N VAL A 96 2.70 -14.79 1.70
CA VAL A 96 3.34 -14.19 0.53
C VAL A 96 4.38 -13.18 1.03
N GLU A 97 5.63 -13.42 0.65
CA GLU A 97 6.80 -12.63 1.10
C GLU A 97 6.68 -11.16 0.69
N GLU A 98 6.32 -10.88 -0.57
CA GLU A 98 6.24 -9.51 -1.07
C GLU A 98 5.16 -9.37 -2.16
N ARG A 99 4.42 -8.25 -2.10
CA ARG A 99 3.53 -7.75 -3.15
C ARG A 99 3.94 -6.33 -3.52
N THR A 100 4.09 -6.07 -4.82
CA THR A 100 4.53 -4.77 -5.32
C THR A 100 3.50 -4.17 -6.26
N PHE A 101 3.13 -2.92 -6.02
CA PHE A 101 2.21 -2.13 -6.83
C PHE A 101 2.93 -0.89 -7.32
N HIS A 102 2.85 -0.62 -8.62
CA HIS A 102 3.64 0.41 -9.29
C HIS A 102 2.76 1.50 -9.90
N TRP A 103 3.16 2.76 -9.74
CA TRP A 103 2.53 3.89 -10.41
C TRP A 103 3.58 4.84 -10.99
N GLU A 104 3.37 5.19 -12.26
CA GLU A 104 4.07 6.26 -12.94
C GLU A 104 3.43 7.60 -12.55
N LEU A 105 4.24 8.50 -11.98
CA LEU A 105 3.94 9.90 -11.75
C LEU A 105 4.37 10.64 -13.02
N GLY A 106 3.58 10.48 -14.10
CA GLY A 106 3.97 10.99 -15.43
C GLY A 106 4.55 12.40 -15.36
N ALA A 107 5.71 12.59 -16.00
CA ALA A 107 6.24 13.92 -16.25
C ALA A 107 5.15 14.77 -16.91
N GLY A 108 4.87 15.94 -16.33
CA GLY A 108 3.86 16.88 -16.83
C GLY A 108 4.05 17.25 -18.29
#